data_AF-A0A154L861-F1
#
_entry.id   AF-A0A154L861-F1
#
_cell.length_a   1.000
_cell.length_b   1.000
_cell.length_c   1.000
_cell.angle_alpha   90.00
_cell.angle_beta   90.00
_cell.angle_gamma   90.00
#
_symmetry.space_group_name_H-M   'P 1'
#
loop_
_entity.id
_entity.type
_entity.pdbx_description
1 polymer ?
#
loop_
_entity_poly.entity_id
_entity_poly.type
_entity_poly.pdbx_seq_one_letter_code
_entity_poly.pdbx_strand_id
1 'polypeptide(L)'
;MSVFRKIKSRLDQWRVSEHVKRYIILNNNMFPKIKTNQEKSSIILMELNLTRSAHISYSYLSNVLKDKYNANIVGYSPLAIRGIKNKISFCVRRLTLREPFNVYRSFNCTRFLMVSPSRKHRNKAKSIFESVYASLSSKRDIENITIDGVKIGDLIYDTYLMEKKLPTIDVSTKIFQDFLLDSISIYYYWDDYFNIKNVKAINVSHCVYNIAIPLRIAISKNIDAFQANVTHLYKLTPSEMFAYNDFKKFPEIFSSLPNKIRDDGLEEAKRRIERRFSGEVGVDMSYSSKSAYGAPRHATLIKKSPRPKILVATHCFFDSPHSYGDNVFPDFYEWLEFLGKISEETDYDWYIKTHPDYLPGTKDIVDNFVSRYPRFQLLPANSSHLQIIAEGIDVALTVYGTLGFEYAALGIPVINASTNNPHTAYNFNIHVKSEKEYKHLLSDIKNISVDIDKKEIYEYYFMRFIFNTEGIFFSNYQDMIERIGGYYNQFNPSIYSYWEHELTKDKHVNIINAIEKFINSNDFRMNYSHFGREISLHDLNYSK
;
A
#
# COMPACT_ATOMS: atom_id res chain seq x y z
N MET A 1 -19.00 14.51 -35.36
CA MET A 1 -17.73 13.77 -35.08
C MET A 1 -17.86 12.33 -35.60
N SER A 2 -17.17 12.04 -36.70
CA SER A 2 -17.40 10.87 -37.58
C SER A 2 -17.24 9.51 -36.88
N VAL A 3 -18.15 8.58 -37.20
CA VAL A 3 -18.12 7.15 -36.85
C VAL A 3 -16.74 6.53 -37.13
N PHE A 4 -16.02 6.99 -38.15
CA PHE A 4 -14.65 6.57 -38.44
C PHE A 4 -13.66 6.88 -37.32
N ARG A 5 -13.80 8.01 -36.61
CA ARG A 5 -12.92 8.36 -35.49
C ARG A 5 -13.17 7.46 -34.27
N LYS A 6 -14.43 7.06 -34.06
CA LYS A 6 -14.81 6.06 -33.03
C LYS A 6 -14.35 4.64 -33.38
N ILE A 7 -14.43 4.26 -34.65
CA ILE A 7 -13.93 2.96 -35.13
C ILE A 7 -12.40 2.91 -35.07
N LYS A 8 -11.70 3.96 -35.52
CA LYS A 8 -10.24 4.08 -35.44
C LYS A 8 -9.76 4.08 -33.99
N SER A 9 -10.38 4.86 -33.10
CA SER A 9 -10.12 4.81 -31.65
C SER A 9 -10.32 3.41 -31.06
N ARG A 10 -11.37 2.70 -31.47
CA ARG A 10 -11.61 1.32 -31.05
C ARG A 10 -10.62 0.33 -31.65
N LEU A 11 -10.08 0.55 -32.85
CA LEU A 11 -9.08 -0.31 -33.49
C LEU A 11 -7.66 -0.03 -32.98
N ASP A 12 -7.34 1.21 -32.63
CA ASP A 12 -6.06 1.56 -31.99
C ASP A 12 -5.97 0.97 -30.58
N GLN A 13 -7.10 0.84 -29.87
CA GLN A 13 -7.21 0.02 -28.64
C GLN A 13 -6.96 -1.48 -28.85
N TRP A 14 -6.90 -1.98 -30.10
CA TRP A 14 -6.58 -3.38 -30.42
C TRP A 14 -5.10 -3.59 -30.79
N ARG A 15 -4.32 -2.53 -31.01
CA ARG A 15 -2.89 -2.65 -31.30
C ARG A 15 -2.12 -2.86 -30.00
N VAL A 16 -1.50 -4.03 -29.85
CA VAL A 16 -0.53 -4.29 -28.78
C VAL A 16 0.70 -3.42 -29.03
N SER A 17 1.10 -2.61 -28.04
CA SER A 17 2.28 -1.75 -28.19
C SER A 17 3.54 -2.56 -28.49
N GLU A 18 4.47 -1.99 -29.26
CA GLU A 18 5.74 -2.67 -29.57
C GLU A 18 6.55 -3.01 -28.31
N HIS A 19 6.51 -2.16 -27.28
CA HIS A 19 7.13 -2.43 -25.99
C HIS A 19 6.63 -3.73 -25.35
N VAL A 20 5.32 -4.00 -25.44
CA VAL A 20 4.71 -5.23 -24.91
C VAL A 20 5.16 -6.43 -25.72
N LYS A 21 5.22 -6.32 -27.05
CA LYS A 21 5.67 -7.42 -27.91
C LYS A 21 7.12 -7.79 -27.63
N ARG A 22 8.00 -6.79 -27.52
CA ARG A 22 9.42 -7.00 -27.17
C ARG A 22 9.58 -7.64 -25.80
N TYR A 23 8.83 -7.19 -24.80
CA TYR A 23 8.82 -7.81 -23.47
C TYR A 23 8.37 -9.28 -23.49
N ILE A 24 7.35 -9.60 -24.27
CA ILE A 24 6.88 -10.98 -24.43
C ILE A 24 7.98 -11.85 -25.06
N ILE A 25 8.68 -11.36 -26.09
CA ILE A 25 9.80 -12.07 -26.71
C ILE A 25 10.92 -12.28 -25.69
N LEU A 26 11.28 -11.23 -24.95
CA LEU A 26 12.29 -11.27 -23.89
C LEU A 26 11.94 -12.33 -22.84
N ASN A 27 10.72 -12.32 -22.30
CA ASN A 27 10.28 -13.29 -21.31
C ASN A 27 10.27 -14.73 -21.85
N ASN A 28 9.86 -14.96 -23.10
CA ASN A 28 9.92 -16.32 -23.67
C ASN A 28 11.37 -16.84 -23.78
N ASN A 29 12.33 -15.94 -24.00
CA ASN A 29 13.76 -16.29 -24.03
C ASN A 29 14.32 -16.56 -22.62
N MET A 30 13.90 -15.77 -21.62
CA MET A 30 14.38 -15.88 -20.24
C MET A 30 13.68 -17.02 -19.47
N PHE A 31 12.44 -17.33 -19.80
CA PHE A 31 11.63 -18.35 -19.13
C PHE A 31 11.12 -19.40 -20.12
N PRO A 32 12.00 -20.27 -20.66
CA PRO A 32 11.61 -21.30 -21.62
C PRO A 32 10.44 -22.14 -21.12
N LYS A 33 9.55 -22.53 -22.04
CA LYS A 33 8.39 -23.36 -21.72
C LYS A 33 8.84 -24.78 -21.39
N ILE A 34 8.63 -25.19 -20.15
CA ILE A 34 8.80 -26.58 -19.72
C ILE A 34 7.44 -27.28 -19.81
N LYS A 35 7.41 -28.50 -20.38
CA LYS A 35 6.20 -29.33 -20.39
C LYS A 35 5.90 -29.78 -18.95
N THR A 36 5.06 -29.04 -18.23
CA THR A 36 4.57 -29.48 -16.91
C THR A 36 3.56 -30.61 -17.08
N ASN A 37 3.67 -31.64 -16.23
CA ASN A 37 2.79 -32.81 -16.29
C ASN A 37 1.37 -32.42 -15.82
N GLN A 38 0.37 -32.58 -16.68
CA GLN A 38 -0.94 -31.91 -16.52
C GLN A 38 -1.89 -32.59 -15.51
N GLU A 39 -1.62 -33.82 -15.10
CA GLU A 39 -2.64 -34.65 -14.45
C GLU A 39 -2.79 -34.41 -12.93
N LYS A 40 -1.78 -33.88 -12.23
CA LYS A 40 -1.84 -33.53 -10.78
C LYS A 40 -0.91 -32.37 -10.37
N SER A 41 -0.70 -31.37 -11.22
CA SER A 41 0.25 -30.30 -10.92
C SER A 41 -0.25 -29.35 -9.83
N SER A 42 0.61 -29.11 -8.84
CA SER A 42 0.53 -28.00 -7.88
C SER A 42 0.23 -26.67 -8.58
N ILE A 43 -0.33 -25.67 -7.89
CA ILE A 43 -0.69 -24.37 -8.47
C ILE A 43 0.01 -23.22 -7.74
N ILE A 44 0.55 -22.27 -8.51
CA ILE A 44 0.95 -20.93 -8.05
C ILE A 44 -0.08 -19.93 -8.56
N LEU A 45 -0.71 -19.18 -7.66
CA LEU A 45 -1.71 -18.18 -8.01
C LEU A 45 -1.06 -16.79 -8.18
N MET A 46 -1.29 -16.16 -9.33
CA MET A 46 -0.79 -14.82 -9.63
C MET A 46 -1.96 -13.86 -9.93
N GLU A 47 -2.09 -12.79 -9.15
CA GLU A 47 -3.12 -11.78 -9.37
C GLU A 47 -2.96 -11.08 -10.73
N LEU A 48 -3.99 -11.07 -11.58
CA LEU A 48 -3.95 -10.31 -12.83
C LEU A 48 -4.09 -8.81 -12.56
N ASN A 49 -3.15 -8.02 -13.07
CA ASN A 49 -3.21 -6.55 -13.02
C ASN A 49 -2.73 -5.93 -14.34
N LEU A 50 -2.72 -4.61 -14.43
CA LEU A 50 -2.18 -3.85 -15.57
C LEU A 50 -0.93 -3.05 -15.21
N THR A 51 -0.39 -3.27 -14.01
CA THR A 51 0.77 -2.58 -13.46
C THR A 51 2.03 -3.17 -14.09
N ARG A 52 2.58 -2.48 -15.10
CA ARG A 52 3.67 -3.02 -15.94
C ARG A 52 4.96 -3.28 -15.19
N SER A 53 5.30 -2.41 -14.24
CA SER A 53 6.36 -2.67 -13.29
C SER A 53 6.15 -4.00 -12.56
N ALA A 54 4.99 -4.22 -11.93
CA ALA A 54 4.69 -5.47 -11.22
C ALA A 54 4.82 -6.74 -12.10
N HIS A 55 4.55 -6.66 -13.41
CA HIS A 55 4.75 -7.81 -14.29
C HIS A 55 6.20 -8.31 -14.32
N ILE A 56 7.18 -7.42 -14.19
CA ILE A 56 8.60 -7.79 -14.12
C ILE A 56 8.86 -8.60 -12.86
N SER A 57 8.43 -8.14 -11.68
CA SER A 57 8.65 -8.91 -10.46
C SER A 57 7.85 -10.22 -10.44
N TYR A 58 6.64 -10.21 -10.98
CA TYR A 58 5.77 -11.37 -11.08
C TYR A 58 6.36 -12.44 -11.99
N SER A 59 7.02 -12.07 -13.11
CA SER A 59 7.61 -13.05 -14.02
C SER A 59 8.74 -13.84 -13.35
N TYR A 60 9.58 -13.18 -12.56
CA TYR A 60 10.66 -13.84 -11.81
C TYR A 60 10.12 -14.67 -10.65
N LEU A 61 9.33 -14.07 -9.76
CA LEU A 61 8.78 -14.75 -8.58
C LEU A 61 8.01 -16.01 -8.98
N SER A 62 7.12 -15.89 -9.97
CA SER A 62 6.29 -17.02 -10.39
C SER A 62 7.09 -18.16 -10.99
N ASN A 63 8.18 -17.89 -11.73
CA ASN A 63 9.01 -18.96 -12.31
C ASN A 63 9.87 -19.65 -11.25
N VAL A 64 10.42 -18.92 -10.28
CA VAL A 64 11.12 -19.55 -9.14
C VAL A 64 10.18 -20.44 -8.34
N LEU A 65 8.97 -19.97 -8.05
CA LEU A 65 7.96 -20.77 -7.34
C LEU A 65 7.49 -21.97 -8.16
N LYS A 66 7.32 -21.81 -9.47
CA LYS A 66 6.96 -22.88 -10.41
C LYS A 66 7.99 -24.01 -10.34
N ASP A 67 9.28 -23.67 -10.35
CA ASP A 67 10.36 -24.66 -10.31
C ASP A 67 10.48 -25.29 -8.91
N LYS A 68 10.44 -24.49 -7.83
CA LYS A 68 10.45 -24.97 -6.44
C LYS A 68 9.35 -26.00 -6.15
N TYR A 69 8.13 -25.75 -6.63
CA TYR A 69 6.96 -26.58 -6.31
C TYR A 69 6.54 -27.55 -7.41
N ASN A 70 7.27 -27.59 -8.54
CA ASN A 70 6.86 -28.28 -9.76
C ASN A 70 5.37 -27.99 -10.09
N ALA A 71 5.05 -26.71 -10.16
CA ALA A 71 3.68 -26.20 -10.17
C ALA A 71 3.32 -25.51 -11.48
N ASN A 72 2.04 -25.37 -11.77
CA ASN A 72 1.52 -24.53 -12.83
C ASN A 72 1.27 -23.12 -12.32
N ILE A 73 1.64 -22.13 -13.13
CA ILE A 73 1.29 -20.73 -12.87
C ILE A 73 -0.13 -20.48 -13.39
N VAL A 74 -1.01 -19.98 -12.52
CA VAL A 74 -2.41 -19.67 -12.80
C VAL A 74 -2.69 -18.22 -12.45
N GLY A 75 -3.01 -17.42 -13.46
CA GLY A 75 -3.45 -16.04 -13.29
C GLY A 75 -4.89 -15.98 -12.81
N TYR A 76 -5.27 -15.08 -11.91
CA TYR A 76 -6.67 -14.92 -11.49
C TYR A 76 -7.15 -13.47 -11.51
N SER A 77 -8.44 -13.24 -11.75
CA SER A 77 -9.01 -11.89 -11.69
C SER A 77 -9.02 -11.37 -10.24
N PRO A 78 -8.49 -10.17 -9.95
CA PRO A 78 -8.38 -9.66 -8.57
C PRO A 78 -9.75 -9.44 -7.92
N LEU A 79 -10.76 -9.07 -8.71
CA LEU A 79 -12.12 -8.84 -8.27
C LEU A 79 -13.08 -9.86 -8.86
N ALA A 80 -14.21 -10.07 -8.17
CA ALA A 80 -15.27 -10.94 -8.65
C ALA A 80 -15.93 -10.38 -9.92
N ILE A 81 -15.99 -11.19 -10.97
CA ILE A 81 -16.60 -10.82 -12.25
C ILE A 81 -18.10 -11.10 -12.22
N ARG A 82 -18.88 -10.02 -12.16
CA ARG A 82 -20.35 -10.06 -12.14
C ARG A 82 -20.95 -9.80 -13.52
N GLY A 83 -22.06 -10.47 -13.82
CA GLY A 83 -22.84 -10.29 -15.05
C GLY A 83 -22.30 -11.03 -16.27
N ILE A 84 -23.21 -11.47 -17.15
CA ILE A 84 -22.89 -12.30 -18.33
C ILE A 84 -21.95 -11.56 -19.30
N LYS A 85 -22.19 -10.25 -19.53
CA LYS A 85 -21.35 -9.43 -20.42
C LYS A 85 -19.88 -9.39 -19.99
N ASN A 86 -19.62 -9.21 -18.69
CA ASN A 86 -18.25 -9.16 -18.17
C ASN A 86 -17.58 -10.53 -18.20
N LYS A 87 -18.34 -11.61 -17.93
CA LYS A 87 -17.84 -12.99 -18.05
C LYS A 87 -17.45 -13.32 -19.49
N ILE A 88 -18.30 -12.97 -20.47
CA ILE A 88 -17.98 -13.11 -21.89
C ILE A 88 -16.76 -12.26 -22.24
N SER A 89 -16.70 -11.01 -21.79
CA SER A 89 -15.55 -10.12 -22.02
C SER A 89 -14.25 -10.71 -21.48
N PHE A 90 -14.25 -11.28 -20.27
CA PHE A 90 -13.10 -11.98 -19.71
C PHE A 90 -12.70 -13.19 -20.56
N CYS A 91 -13.66 -14.04 -20.96
CA CYS A 91 -13.40 -15.20 -21.81
C CYS A 91 -12.80 -14.79 -23.17
N VAL A 92 -13.38 -13.79 -23.84
CA VAL A 92 -12.88 -13.27 -25.12
C VAL A 92 -11.49 -12.69 -24.95
N ARG A 93 -11.29 -11.80 -23.96
CA ARG A 93 -9.98 -11.18 -23.71
C ARG A 93 -8.91 -12.22 -23.37
N ARG A 94 -9.26 -13.25 -22.59
CA ARG A 94 -8.39 -14.39 -22.30
C ARG A 94 -7.95 -15.09 -23.58
N LEU A 95 -8.84 -15.34 -24.53
CA LEU A 95 -8.51 -16.04 -25.78
C LEU A 95 -7.73 -15.16 -26.76
N THR A 96 -7.92 -13.85 -26.71
CA THR A 96 -7.12 -12.91 -27.51
C THR A 96 -5.69 -12.77 -26.95
N LEU A 97 -4.71 -12.47 -27.80
CA LEU A 97 -3.32 -12.16 -27.43
C LEU A 97 -3.17 -10.79 -26.72
N ARG A 98 -4.17 -10.41 -25.92
CA ARG A 98 -4.26 -9.12 -25.23
C ARG A 98 -3.68 -9.18 -23.83
N GLU A 99 -3.40 -8.00 -23.32
CA GLU A 99 -2.96 -7.79 -21.96
C GLU A 99 -4.13 -7.88 -20.97
N PRO A 100 -3.87 -8.33 -19.72
CA PRO A 100 -2.58 -8.83 -19.25
C PRO A 100 -2.26 -10.27 -19.67
N PHE A 101 -3.24 -11.01 -20.21
CA PHE A 101 -3.13 -12.46 -20.48
C PHE A 101 -1.90 -12.87 -21.30
N ASN A 102 -1.58 -12.15 -22.38
CA ASN A 102 -0.45 -12.53 -23.22
C ASN A 102 0.91 -12.26 -22.57
N VAL A 103 1.00 -11.21 -21.76
CA VAL A 103 2.18 -10.95 -20.92
C VAL A 103 2.36 -12.09 -19.93
N TYR A 104 1.29 -12.52 -19.25
CA TYR A 104 1.37 -13.64 -18.30
C TYR A 104 1.76 -14.96 -18.97
N ARG A 105 1.26 -15.23 -20.17
CA ARG A 105 1.66 -16.41 -20.96
C ARG A 105 3.16 -16.42 -21.28
N SER A 106 3.77 -15.25 -21.45
CA SER A 106 5.20 -15.14 -21.77
C SER A 106 6.11 -15.62 -20.65
N PHE A 107 5.61 -15.70 -19.42
CA PHE A 107 6.33 -16.22 -18.25
C PHE A 107 5.67 -17.49 -17.67
N ASN A 108 5.17 -18.36 -18.54
CA ASN A 108 4.63 -19.70 -18.20
C ASN A 108 3.26 -19.73 -17.47
N CYS A 109 2.49 -18.64 -17.45
CA CYS A 109 1.10 -18.71 -17.00
C CYS A 109 0.22 -19.45 -18.02
N THR A 110 -0.20 -20.66 -17.68
CA THR A 110 -0.91 -21.57 -18.60
C THR A 110 -2.43 -21.46 -18.50
N ARG A 111 -2.95 -21.02 -17.35
CA ARG A 111 -4.40 -20.94 -17.08
C ARG A 111 -4.79 -19.62 -16.46
N PHE A 112 -6.04 -19.23 -16.69
CA PHE A 112 -6.61 -18.01 -16.13
C PHE A 112 -7.95 -18.29 -15.47
N LEU A 113 -8.01 -18.01 -14.17
CA LEU A 113 -9.16 -18.18 -13.30
C LEU A 113 -10.00 -16.90 -13.30
N MET A 114 -11.29 -17.07 -13.57
CA MET A 114 -12.28 -16.03 -13.37
C MET A 114 -12.91 -16.21 -11.99
N VAL A 115 -12.69 -15.25 -11.09
CA VAL A 115 -13.36 -15.21 -9.79
C VAL A 115 -14.82 -14.88 -10.03
N SER A 116 -15.69 -15.84 -9.75
CA SER A 116 -17.14 -15.69 -9.96
C SER A 116 -17.87 -16.62 -8.99
N PRO A 117 -18.26 -16.12 -7.80
CA PRO A 117 -19.03 -16.89 -6.85
C PRO A 117 -20.29 -17.53 -7.48
N SER A 118 -20.51 -18.79 -7.17
CA SER A 118 -21.62 -19.59 -7.71
C SER A 118 -22.90 -19.41 -6.90
N ARG A 119 -23.99 -20.08 -7.28
CA ARG A 119 -25.19 -20.15 -6.42
C ARG A 119 -24.88 -20.87 -5.11
N LYS A 120 -24.04 -21.92 -5.13
CA LYS A 120 -23.58 -22.64 -3.93
C LYS A 120 -22.90 -21.69 -2.94
N HIS A 121 -21.92 -20.90 -3.41
CA HIS A 121 -21.18 -19.98 -2.53
C HIS A 121 -22.10 -18.90 -1.95
N ARG A 122 -23.04 -18.38 -2.74
CA ARG A 122 -24.02 -17.40 -2.27
C ARG A 122 -25.00 -17.99 -1.25
N ASN A 123 -25.40 -19.25 -1.40
CA ASN A 123 -26.24 -19.92 -0.42
C ASN A 123 -25.49 -20.13 0.91
N LYS A 124 -24.21 -20.54 0.85
CA LYS A 124 -23.35 -20.67 2.05
C LYS A 124 -23.11 -19.31 2.72
N ALA A 125 -22.94 -18.26 1.92
CA ALA A 125 -22.85 -16.89 2.44
C ALA A 125 -24.14 -16.47 3.16
N LYS A 126 -25.31 -16.73 2.56
CA LYS A 126 -26.61 -16.43 3.17
C LYS A 126 -26.85 -17.19 4.47
N SER A 127 -26.40 -18.45 4.58
CA SER A 127 -26.64 -19.24 5.79
C SER A 127 -25.90 -18.72 7.03
N ILE A 128 -24.79 -18.00 6.86
CA ILE A 128 -24.06 -17.36 7.96
C ILE A 128 -24.27 -15.85 8.05
N PHE A 129 -24.88 -15.25 7.02
CA PHE A 129 -25.03 -13.79 6.94
C PHE A 129 -25.80 -13.24 8.12
N GLU A 130 -26.94 -13.85 8.48
CA GLU A 130 -27.77 -13.37 9.58
C GLU A 130 -27.00 -13.38 10.91
N SER A 131 -26.22 -14.43 11.19
CA SER A 131 -25.43 -14.48 12.42
C SER A 131 -24.30 -13.45 12.44
N VAL A 132 -23.59 -13.29 11.31
CA VAL A 132 -22.51 -12.30 11.19
C VAL A 132 -23.07 -10.89 11.32
N TYR A 133 -24.16 -10.58 10.60
CA TYR A 133 -24.77 -9.26 10.60
C TYR A 133 -25.40 -8.91 11.95
N ALA A 134 -26.08 -9.85 12.60
CA ALA A 134 -26.65 -9.63 13.93
C ALA A 134 -25.59 -9.35 15.02
N SER A 135 -24.34 -9.80 14.83
CA SER A 135 -23.24 -9.46 15.73
C SER A 135 -22.63 -8.07 15.52
N LEU A 136 -23.03 -7.34 14.46
CA LEU A 136 -22.47 -6.01 14.18
C LEU A 136 -23.23 -4.95 14.97
N SER A 137 -22.61 -4.48 16.06
CA SER A 137 -23.10 -3.36 16.86
C SER A 137 -22.32 -2.07 16.61
N SER A 138 -21.10 -2.19 16.07
CA SER A 138 -20.17 -1.10 15.83
C SER A 138 -19.36 -1.33 14.55
N LYS A 139 -18.69 -0.28 14.07
CA LYS A 139 -17.72 -0.38 12.97
C LYS A 139 -16.52 -1.26 13.31
N ARG A 140 -16.14 -1.32 14.59
CA ARG A 140 -15.08 -2.22 15.10
C ARG A 140 -15.46 -3.69 14.90
N ASP A 141 -16.73 -4.03 15.08
CA ASP A 141 -17.20 -5.41 14.86
C ASP A 141 -17.01 -5.85 13.41
N ILE A 142 -17.08 -4.90 12.47
CA ILE A 142 -16.79 -5.14 11.04
C ILE A 142 -15.32 -5.50 10.86
N GLU A 143 -14.38 -4.71 11.40
CA GLU A 143 -12.93 -5.01 11.33
C GLU A 143 -12.60 -6.40 11.87
N ASN A 144 -13.36 -6.85 12.87
CA ASN A 144 -13.16 -8.12 13.56
C ASN A 144 -13.88 -9.31 12.91
N ILE A 145 -14.55 -9.14 11.77
CA ILE A 145 -15.21 -10.26 11.08
C ILE A 145 -14.19 -11.35 10.73
N THR A 146 -14.45 -12.54 11.24
CA THR A 146 -13.75 -13.77 10.88
C THR A 146 -14.70 -14.76 10.25
N ILE A 147 -14.25 -15.51 9.24
CA ILE A 147 -14.99 -16.62 8.66
C ILE A 147 -14.09 -17.85 8.68
N ASP A 148 -14.58 -18.95 9.28
CA ASP A 148 -13.82 -20.19 9.50
C ASP A 148 -12.40 -19.93 10.08
N GLY A 149 -12.30 -18.99 11.02
CA GLY A 149 -11.04 -18.60 11.68
C GLY A 149 -10.14 -17.64 10.87
N VAL A 150 -10.55 -17.22 9.68
CA VAL A 150 -9.80 -16.27 8.83
C VAL A 150 -10.34 -14.85 9.01
N LYS A 151 -9.51 -13.92 9.51
CA LYS A 151 -9.87 -12.49 9.59
C LYS A 151 -9.95 -11.88 8.18
N ILE A 152 -11.11 -11.32 7.86
CA ILE A 152 -11.36 -10.61 6.59
C ILE A 152 -12.08 -9.28 6.78
N GLY A 153 -12.37 -8.89 8.03
CA GLY A 153 -13.15 -7.70 8.36
C GLY A 153 -12.52 -6.40 7.87
N ASP A 154 -11.21 -6.23 8.10
CA ASP A 154 -10.39 -5.13 7.59
C ASP A 154 -10.46 -5.04 6.06
N LEU A 155 -10.40 -6.19 5.38
CA LEU A 155 -10.49 -6.25 3.92
C LEU A 155 -11.85 -5.81 3.39
N ILE A 156 -12.93 -6.24 4.05
CA ILE A 156 -14.32 -5.83 3.74
C ILE A 156 -14.45 -4.33 3.94
N TYR A 157 -13.94 -3.82 5.06
CA TYR A 157 -14.01 -2.41 5.42
C TYR A 157 -13.36 -1.53 4.35
N ASP A 158 -12.08 -1.78 4.06
CA ASP A 158 -11.29 -1.00 3.11
C ASP A 158 -11.89 -1.03 1.71
N THR A 159 -12.38 -2.20 1.30
CA THR A 159 -12.99 -2.36 -0.02
C THR A 159 -14.27 -1.55 -0.13
N TYR A 160 -15.09 -1.52 0.93
CA TYR A 160 -16.32 -0.75 0.93
C TYR A 160 -16.03 0.75 0.77
N LEU A 161 -15.11 1.31 1.57
CA LEU A 161 -14.74 2.73 1.48
C LEU A 161 -14.22 3.07 0.07
N MET A 162 -13.31 2.25 -0.46
CA MET A 162 -12.67 2.47 -1.75
C MET A 162 -13.62 2.33 -2.94
N GLU A 163 -14.52 1.35 -2.92
CA GLU A 163 -15.50 1.12 -4.00
C GLU A 163 -16.64 2.13 -3.96
N LYS A 164 -17.13 2.49 -2.76
CA LYS A 164 -18.26 3.41 -2.61
C LYS A 164 -17.86 4.88 -2.57
N LYS A 165 -16.56 5.17 -2.40
CA LYS A 165 -16.05 6.54 -2.19
C LYS A 165 -16.75 7.22 -1.03
N LEU A 166 -16.89 6.48 0.06
CA LEU A 166 -17.49 6.94 1.32
C LEU A 166 -16.40 7.00 2.40
N PRO A 167 -16.46 7.99 3.32
CA PRO A 167 -15.44 8.16 4.34
C PRO A 167 -15.56 7.18 5.51
N THR A 168 -16.75 6.59 5.71
CA THR A 168 -17.05 5.61 6.75
C THR A 168 -18.20 4.69 6.31
N ILE A 169 -18.46 3.64 7.08
CA ILE A 169 -19.53 2.67 6.84
C ILE A 169 -20.79 3.00 7.66
N ASP A 170 -21.94 3.01 7.00
CA ASP A 170 -23.23 2.88 7.68
C ASP A 170 -23.74 1.44 7.60
N VAL A 171 -23.66 0.74 8.73
CA VAL A 171 -24.00 -0.69 8.88
C VAL A 171 -25.47 -0.95 8.59
N SER A 172 -26.34 0.02 8.85
CA SER A 172 -27.79 -0.14 8.68
C SER A 172 -28.22 -0.19 7.21
N THR A 173 -27.37 0.29 6.30
CA THR A 173 -27.73 0.44 4.89
C THR A 173 -27.83 -0.90 4.18
N LYS A 174 -28.84 -1.02 3.31
CA LYS A 174 -28.97 -2.17 2.42
C LYS A 174 -27.75 -2.34 1.52
N ILE A 175 -27.11 -1.23 1.15
CA ILE A 175 -25.87 -1.22 0.34
C ILE A 175 -24.74 -1.94 1.08
N PHE A 176 -24.55 -1.69 2.37
CA PHE A 176 -23.55 -2.40 3.17
C PHE A 176 -23.91 -3.87 3.36
N GLN A 177 -25.17 -4.19 3.70
CA GLN A 177 -25.63 -5.57 3.84
C GLN A 177 -25.38 -6.41 2.58
N ASP A 178 -25.71 -5.87 1.41
CA ASP A 178 -25.50 -6.56 0.13
C ASP A 178 -24.00 -6.71 -0.19
N PHE A 179 -23.19 -5.72 0.19
CA PHE A 179 -21.73 -5.77 0.03
C PHE A 179 -21.07 -6.79 0.95
N LEU A 180 -21.48 -6.85 2.21
CA LEU A 180 -21.02 -7.84 3.18
C LEU A 180 -21.34 -9.25 2.70
N LEU A 181 -22.59 -9.49 2.26
CA LEU A 181 -23.00 -10.79 1.73
C LEU A 181 -22.17 -11.19 0.50
N ASP A 182 -21.88 -10.27 -0.41
CA ASP A 182 -21.03 -10.56 -1.58
C ASP A 182 -19.59 -10.88 -1.18
N SER A 183 -19.02 -10.14 -0.23
CA SER A 183 -17.66 -10.39 0.28
C SER A 183 -17.54 -11.77 0.95
N ILE A 184 -18.53 -12.16 1.76
CA ILE A 184 -18.64 -13.52 2.32
C ILE A 184 -18.74 -14.56 1.18
N SER A 185 -19.48 -14.25 0.11
CA SER A 185 -19.58 -15.15 -1.05
C SER A 185 -18.26 -15.30 -1.81
N ILE A 186 -17.45 -14.25 -1.88
CA ILE A 186 -16.09 -14.27 -2.43
C ILE A 186 -15.17 -15.13 -1.56
N TYR A 187 -15.27 -14.99 -0.23
CA TYR A 187 -14.54 -15.86 0.71
C TYR A 187 -14.81 -17.34 0.42
N TYR A 188 -16.08 -17.75 0.36
CA TYR A 188 -16.41 -19.16 0.10
C TYR A 188 -16.06 -19.64 -1.31
N TYR A 189 -15.99 -18.75 -2.30
CA TYR A 189 -15.44 -19.11 -3.60
C TYR A 189 -13.97 -19.53 -3.48
N TRP A 190 -13.18 -18.75 -2.73
CA TRP A 190 -11.77 -19.02 -2.55
C TRP A 190 -11.52 -20.21 -1.64
N ASP A 191 -12.24 -20.33 -0.52
CA ASP A 191 -12.16 -21.50 0.36
C ASP A 191 -12.41 -22.80 -0.42
N ASP A 192 -13.50 -22.88 -1.20
CA ASP A 192 -13.76 -24.03 -2.07
C ASP A 192 -12.61 -24.27 -3.07
N TYR A 193 -12.03 -23.20 -3.65
CA TYR A 193 -10.91 -23.33 -4.59
C TYR A 193 -9.66 -23.92 -3.91
N PHE A 194 -9.26 -23.40 -2.75
CA PHE A 194 -8.11 -23.89 -1.98
C PHE A 194 -8.31 -25.31 -1.44
N ASN A 195 -9.56 -25.71 -1.16
CA ASN A 195 -9.86 -27.08 -0.70
C ASN A 195 -9.84 -28.10 -1.86
N ILE A 196 -10.13 -27.68 -3.09
CA ILE A 196 -10.18 -28.56 -4.27
C ILE A 196 -8.83 -28.59 -5.01
N LYS A 197 -8.09 -27.49 -5.01
CA LYS A 197 -6.84 -27.33 -5.76
C LYS A 197 -5.64 -27.35 -4.82
N ASN A 198 -4.59 -28.06 -5.23
CA ASN A 198 -3.30 -28.10 -4.54
C ASN A 198 -2.52 -26.79 -4.79
N VAL A 199 -2.97 -25.69 -4.18
CA VAL A 199 -2.28 -24.39 -4.23
C VAL A 199 -1.05 -24.45 -3.32
N LYS A 200 0.11 -24.04 -3.84
CA LYS A 200 1.40 -24.03 -3.13
C LYS A 200 1.91 -22.64 -2.81
N ALA A 201 1.55 -21.66 -3.63
CA ALA A 201 1.80 -20.26 -3.30
C ALA A 201 0.80 -19.31 -3.96
N ILE A 202 0.72 -18.09 -3.44
CA ILE A 202 -0.05 -16.98 -4.01
C ILE A 202 0.77 -15.69 -3.96
N ASN A 203 0.61 -14.84 -4.98
CA ASN A 203 1.11 -13.48 -4.98
C ASN A 203 0.00 -12.47 -5.31
N VAL A 204 -0.14 -11.46 -4.44
CA VAL A 204 -1.08 -10.33 -4.58
C VAL A 204 -0.37 -9.02 -4.86
N SER A 205 -1.10 -8.03 -5.37
CA SER A 205 -0.57 -6.67 -5.53
C SER A 205 -0.60 -5.88 -4.21
N HIS A 206 -1.63 -6.07 -3.38
CA HIS A 206 -1.80 -5.41 -2.09
C HIS A 206 -2.31 -6.40 -1.03
N CYS A 207 -1.98 -6.14 0.24
CA CYS A 207 -2.39 -6.95 1.39
C CYS A 207 -3.73 -6.51 1.99
N VAL A 208 -4.40 -5.57 1.34
CA VAL A 208 -5.65 -4.92 1.75
C VAL A 208 -6.72 -5.11 0.68
N TYR A 209 -7.96 -4.74 1.00
CA TYR A 209 -9.15 -4.97 0.19
C TYR A 209 -9.47 -6.47 -0.04
N ASN A 210 -10.62 -6.74 -0.67
CA ASN A 210 -11.11 -8.08 -0.96
C ASN A 210 -10.18 -8.86 -1.89
N ILE A 211 -9.24 -8.19 -2.58
CA ILE A 211 -8.20 -8.85 -3.37
C ILE A 211 -7.26 -9.71 -2.50
N ALA A 212 -7.13 -9.39 -1.22
CA ALA A 212 -6.32 -10.11 -0.24
C ALA A 212 -7.09 -11.22 0.51
N ILE A 213 -8.38 -11.43 0.24
CA ILE A 213 -9.11 -12.59 0.79
C ILE A 213 -8.39 -13.93 0.51
N PRO A 214 -8.01 -14.25 -0.76
CA PRO A 214 -7.27 -15.49 -1.03
C PRO A 214 -5.88 -15.52 -0.37
N LEU A 215 -5.27 -14.37 -0.11
CA LEU A 215 -4.00 -14.28 0.63
C LEU A 215 -4.18 -14.71 2.08
N ARG A 216 -5.21 -14.21 2.77
CA ARG A 216 -5.55 -14.58 4.15
C ARG A 216 -5.86 -16.07 4.29
N ILE A 217 -6.58 -16.65 3.31
CA ILE A 217 -6.86 -18.09 3.25
C ILE A 217 -5.58 -18.91 3.02
N ALA A 218 -4.65 -18.43 2.19
CA ALA A 218 -3.37 -19.10 1.98
C ALA A 218 -2.56 -19.13 3.29
N ILE A 219 -2.43 -17.98 3.96
CA ILE A 219 -1.72 -17.86 5.25
C ILE A 219 -2.33 -18.81 6.30
N SER A 220 -3.66 -18.88 6.43
CA SER A 220 -4.31 -19.75 7.41
C SER A 220 -4.12 -21.25 7.12
N LYS A 221 -3.82 -21.62 5.87
CA LYS A 221 -3.51 -22.98 5.43
C LYS A 221 -2.00 -23.27 5.35
N ASN A 222 -1.15 -22.37 5.86
CA ASN A 222 0.31 -22.47 5.78
C ASN A 222 0.82 -22.63 4.33
N ILE A 223 0.19 -21.91 3.40
CA ILE A 223 0.58 -21.81 1.99
C ILE A 223 1.41 -20.54 1.81
N ASP A 224 2.51 -20.64 1.05
CA ASP A 224 3.42 -19.51 0.83
C ASP A 224 2.68 -18.31 0.19
N ALA A 225 2.76 -17.16 0.85
CA ALA A 225 1.98 -15.98 0.54
C ALA A 225 2.92 -14.79 0.30
N PHE A 226 2.78 -14.12 -0.84
CA PHE A 226 3.69 -13.05 -1.24
C PHE A 226 2.95 -11.77 -1.64
N GLN A 227 3.64 -10.64 -1.46
CA GLN A 227 3.34 -9.39 -2.14
C GLN A 227 4.61 -8.94 -2.85
N ALA A 228 4.52 -8.65 -4.14
CA ALA A 228 5.67 -8.33 -4.97
C ALA A 228 5.43 -7.08 -5.81
N ASN A 229 6.46 -6.27 -5.97
CA ASN A 229 6.58 -5.24 -6.99
C ASN A 229 8.07 -5.11 -7.38
N VAL A 230 8.44 -4.11 -8.17
CA VAL A 230 9.82 -3.97 -8.66
C VAL A 230 10.80 -3.40 -7.63
N THR A 231 10.29 -2.84 -6.54
CA THR A 231 11.10 -2.29 -5.45
C THR A 231 11.08 -3.18 -4.21
N HIS A 232 10.15 -4.13 -4.10
CA HIS A 232 9.93 -4.90 -2.89
C HIS A 232 9.41 -6.30 -3.21
N LEU A 233 9.83 -7.27 -2.39
CA LEU A 233 9.25 -8.61 -2.35
C LEU A 233 9.11 -9.03 -0.88
N TYR A 234 7.88 -9.29 -0.46
CA TYR A 234 7.54 -9.70 0.91
C TYR A 234 7.01 -11.13 0.94
N LYS A 235 7.37 -11.88 2.00
CA LYS A 235 6.78 -13.17 2.36
C LYS A 235 5.94 -12.96 3.62
N LEU A 236 4.64 -13.16 3.48
CA LEU A 236 3.66 -12.87 4.52
C LEU A 236 3.40 -14.11 5.37
N THR A 237 3.19 -13.89 6.66
CA THR A 237 3.00 -14.94 7.66
C THR A 237 1.81 -14.60 8.55
N PRO A 238 1.36 -15.51 9.45
CA PRO A 238 0.32 -15.18 10.42
C PRO A 238 0.66 -13.99 11.33
N SER A 239 1.96 -13.78 11.65
CA SER A 239 2.42 -12.65 12.47
C SER A 239 2.71 -11.38 11.66
N GLU A 240 3.04 -11.51 10.37
CA GLU A 240 3.32 -10.39 9.46
C GLU A 240 2.44 -10.48 8.22
N MET A 241 1.19 -10.08 8.43
CA MET A 241 0.09 -10.19 7.47
C MET A 241 -0.01 -9.01 6.49
N PHE A 242 0.77 -7.95 6.71
CA PHE A 242 0.76 -6.72 5.91
C PHE A 242 2.17 -6.43 5.42
N ALA A 243 2.32 -6.15 4.13
CA ALA A 243 3.57 -5.63 3.58
C ALA A 243 3.91 -4.26 4.19
N TYR A 244 5.19 -3.84 4.07
CA TYR A 244 5.68 -2.53 4.54
C TYR A 244 5.67 -2.31 6.06
N ASN A 245 5.54 -3.39 6.84
CA ASN A 245 5.60 -3.42 8.31
C ASN A 245 7.01 -3.67 8.88
N ASP A 246 8.04 -3.66 8.04
CA ASP A 246 9.45 -3.79 8.42
C ASP A 246 9.91 -2.69 9.38
N PHE A 247 9.18 -1.57 9.45
CA PHE A 247 9.44 -0.48 10.39
C PHE A 247 9.52 -0.92 11.86
N LYS A 248 8.80 -2.00 12.23
CA LYS A 248 8.84 -2.54 13.60
C LYS A 248 10.22 -3.03 14.01
N LYS A 249 11.09 -3.33 13.04
CA LYS A 249 12.43 -3.88 13.23
C LYS A 249 13.53 -2.90 12.83
N PHE A 250 13.20 -1.65 12.48
CA PHE A 250 14.21 -0.69 12.02
C PHE A 250 15.35 -0.48 13.02
N PRO A 251 15.12 -0.28 14.34
CA PRO A 251 16.22 -0.13 15.29
C PRO A 251 17.12 -1.37 15.39
N GLU A 252 16.51 -2.56 15.40
CA GLU A 252 17.25 -3.83 15.43
C GLU A 252 18.13 -3.97 14.19
N ILE A 253 17.54 -3.80 13.00
CA ILE A 253 18.25 -3.93 11.72
C ILE A 253 19.34 -2.86 11.64
N PHE A 254 19.04 -1.60 11.94
CA PHE A 254 20.02 -0.52 11.91
C PHE A 254 21.19 -0.80 12.85
N SER A 255 20.91 -1.27 14.07
CA SER A 255 21.95 -1.59 15.05
C SER A 255 22.92 -2.67 14.58
N SER A 256 22.46 -3.59 13.73
CA SER A 256 23.25 -4.69 13.15
C SER A 256 24.13 -4.26 11.97
N LEU A 257 23.93 -3.06 11.41
CA LEU A 257 24.70 -2.58 10.27
C LEU A 257 26.12 -2.18 10.66
N PRO A 258 27.09 -2.28 9.73
CA PRO A 258 28.44 -1.77 9.95
C PRO A 258 28.43 -0.29 10.34
N ASN A 259 29.27 0.09 11.31
CA ASN A 259 29.34 1.47 11.84
C ASN A 259 29.38 2.53 10.74
N LYS A 260 30.24 2.32 9.73
CA LYS A 260 30.38 3.23 8.61
C LYS A 260 29.06 3.45 7.84
N ILE A 261 28.31 2.38 7.57
CA ILE A 261 27.00 2.46 6.90
C ILE A 261 25.99 3.23 7.76
N ARG A 262 26.03 3.04 9.08
CA ARG A 262 25.17 3.79 10.01
C ARG A 262 25.49 5.28 9.97
N ASP A 263 26.76 5.64 10.11
CA ASP A 263 27.18 7.05 10.14
C ASP A 263 26.87 7.76 8.81
N ASP A 264 27.27 7.15 7.68
CA ASP A 264 27.01 7.69 6.35
C ASP A 264 25.49 7.73 6.04
N GLY A 265 24.74 6.74 6.51
CA GLY A 265 23.30 6.66 6.36
C GLY A 265 22.56 7.76 7.13
N LEU A 266 22.98 8.08 8.35
CA LEU A 266 22.43 9.17 9.15
C LEU A 266 22.75 10.53 8.52
N GLU A 267 23.95 10.72 7.99
CA GLU A 267 24.33 11.96 7.30
C GLU A 267 23.49 12.18 6.03
N GLU A 268 23.31 11.13 5.22
CA GLU A 268 22.47 11.20 4.02
C GLU A 268 20.99 11.42 4.36
N ALA A 269 20.48 10.77 5.41
CA ALA A 269 19.13 11.00 5.90
C ALA A 269 18.90 12.47 6.31
N LYS A 270 19.83 13.04 7.08
CA LYS A 270 19.81 14.46 7.44
C LYS A 270 19.77 15.35 6.20
N ARG A 271 20.64 15.10 5.22
CA ARG A 271 20.70 15.87 3.96
C ARG A 271 19.39 15.79 3.17
N ARG A 272 18.75 14.62 3.06
CA ARG A 272 17.47 14.46 2.35
C ARG A 272 16.31 15.13 3.09
N ILE A 273 16.29 15.07 4.42
CA ILE A 273 15.32 15.81 5.23
C ILE A 273 15.47 17.33 5.00
N GLU A 274 16.69 17.85 4.97
CA GLU A 274 16.96 19.27 4.68
C GLU A 274 16.48 19.68 3.28
N ARG A 275 16.70 18.85 2.25
CA ARG A 275 16.13 19.06 0.90
C ARG A 275 14.61 19.10 0.89
N ARG A 276 13.97 18.20 1.63
CA ARG A 276 12.51 18.18 1.78
C ARG A 276 12.02 19.49 2.40
N PHE A 277 12.69 19.96 3.46
CA PHE A 277 12.36 21.21 4.14
C PHE A 277 12.78 22.47 3.38
N SER A 278 13.70 22.39 2.41
CA SER A 278 13.96 23.51 1.49
C SER A 278 12.85 23.70 0.45
N GLY A 279 11.83 22.84 0.45
CA GLY A 279 10.71 22.90 -0.49
C GLY A 279 10.93 22.11 -1.78
N GLU A 280 11.96 21.26 -1.84
CA GLU A 280 12.18 20.39 -2.99
C GLU A 280 11.01 19.41 -3.16
N VAL A 281 10.58 19.19 -4.41
CA VAL A 281 9.43 18.35 -4.73
C VAL A 281 9.87 16.89 -4.85
N GLY A 282 9.12 15.98 -4.23
CA GLY A 282 9.26 14.56 -4.47
C GLY A 282 10.46 13.88 -3.82
N VAL A 283 11.16 14.53 -2.87
CA VAL A 283 12.25 13.91 -2.10
C VAL A 283 11.74 12.65 -1.39
N ASP A 284 12.21 11.49 -1.87
CA ASP A 284 11.78 10.14 -1.45
C ASP A 284 10.26 9.92 -1.52
N MET A 285 9.59 10.65 -2.41
CA MET A 285 8.15 10.59 -2.69
C MET A 285 7.90 10.83 -4.18
N SER A 286 8.38 9.93 -5.04
CA SER A 286 8.36 10.06 -6.50
C SER A 286 6.98 10.34 -7.12
N TYR A 287 5.89 10.04 -6.41
CA TYR A 287 4.52 10.31 -6.85
C TYR A 287 4.07 11.76 -6.60
N SER A 288 4.73 12.49 -5.69
CA SER A 288 4.32 13.82 -5.27
C SER A 288 4.72 14.87 -6.31
N SER A 289 3.78 15.73 -6.68
CA SER A 289 3.99 16.80 -7.67
C SER A 289 4.23 18.18 -7.05
N LYS A 290 4.04 18.30 -5.73
CA LYS A 290 4.11 19.56 -4.98
C LYS A 290 4.73 19.34 -3.61
N SER A 291 5.61 20.25 -3.20
CA SER A 291 6.11 20.27 -1.83
C SER A 291 5.13 20.98 -0.88
N ALA A 292 4.99 20.43 0.33
CA ALA A 292 4.23 21.02 1.42
C ALA A 292 5.10 21.93 2.33
N TYR A 293 6.41 22.02 2.07
CA TYR A 293 7.41 22.78 2.84
C TYR A 293 8.02 23.94 2.06
N GLY A 294 7.37 24.37 0.96
CA GLY A 294 7.83 25.54 0.20
C GLY A 294 7.77 26.85 0.99
N ALA A 295 8.22 27.95 0.35
CA ALA A 295 8.17 29.28 0.95
C ALA A 295 6.76 29.68 1.45
N PRO A 296 6.65 30.52 2.50
CA PRO A 296 5.37 31.07 2.96
C PRO A 296 4.56 31.69 1.81
N ARG A 297 3.25 31.46 1.79
CA ARG A 297 2.35 31.91 0.70
C ARG A 297 1.18 32.76 1.15
N HIS A 298 1.00 32.91 2.46
CA HIS A 298 -0.15 33.57 3.06
C HIS A 298 0.33 34.63 4.05
N ALA A 299 -0.48 35.65 4.31
CA ALA A 299 -0.09 36.72 5.24
C ALA A 299 -0.12 36.24 6.71
N THR A 300 -1.12 35.45 7.09
CA THR A 300 -1.26 34.82 8.41
C THR A 300 -2.15 33.59 8.25
N LEU A 301 -1.74 32.48 8.85
CA LEU A 301 -2.48 31.22 8.89
C LEU A 301 -3.01 30.94 10.29
N ILE A 302 -2.21 31.24 11.31
CA ILE A 302 -2.43 30.89 12.71
C ILE A 302 -2.81 32.14 13.49
N LYS A 303 -3.91 32.05 14.23
CA LYS A 303 -4.41 33.13 15.07
C LYS A 303 -3.46 33.35 16.25
N LYS A 304 -3.14 34.61 16.52
CA LYS A 304 -2.45 35.01 17.76
C LYS A 304 -3.41 34.87 18.94
N SER A 305 -3.13 33.92 19.82
CA SER A 305 -3.88 33.67 21.06
C SER A 305 -2.98 32.98 22.09
N PRO A 306 -3.33 32.99 23.39
CA PRO A 306 -2.62 32.20 24.40
C PRO A 306 -3.09 30.73 24.46
N ARG A 307 -4.07 30.34 23.62
CA ARG A 307 -4.60 28.97 23.61
C ARG A 307 -3.63 28.03 22.90
N PRO A 308 -3.56 26.76 23.32
CA PRO A 308 -2.90 25.71 22.56
C PRO A 308 -3.41 25.66 21.12
N LYS A 309 -2.49 25.47 20.17
CA LYS A 309 -2.75 25.43 18.74
C LYS A 309 -2.45 24.05 18.22
N ILE A 310 -3.47 23.40 17.68
CA ILE A 310 -3.40 21.98 17.29
C ILE A 310 -3.58 21.87 15.80
N LEU A 311 -2.66 21.15 15.14
CA LEU A 311 -2.80 20.83 13.72
C LEU A 311 -3.26 19.38 13.54
N VAL A 312 -4.38 19.18 12.87
CA VAL A 312 -4.85 17.88 12.39
C VAL A 312 -4.45 17.70 10.93
N ALA A 313 -3.59 16.72 10.68
CA ALA A 313 -3.20 16.32 9.33
C ALA A 313 -4.09 15.17 8.86
N THR A 314 -4.99 15.45 7.92
CA THR A 314 -5.97 14.46 7.43
C THR A 314 -5.33 13.48 6.47
N HIS A 315 -5.83 12.25 6.51
CA HIS A 315 -5.56 11.20 5.53
C HIS A 315 -6.57 11.20 4.38
N CYS A 316 -6.36 10.36 3.37
CA CYS A 316 -7.40 10.08 2.38
C CYS A 316 -8.48 9.19 2.99
N PHE A 317 -9.70 9.71 3.18
CA PHE A 317 -10.81 8.99 3.81
C PHE A 317 -11.31 7.76 3.06
N PHE A 318 -10.98 7.63 1.76
CA PHE A 318 -11.45 6.53 0.92
C PHE A 318 -10.39 5.46 0.69
N ASP A 319 -9.15 5.74 1.06
CA ASP A 319 -8.06 4.79 0.92
C ASP A 319 -7.97 3.92 2.18
N SER A 320 -7.28 2.78 2.08
CA SER A 320 -7.20 1.72 3.10
C SER A 320 -6.71 2.24 4.44
N PRO A 321 -7.59 2.46 5.45
CA PRO A 321 -7.15 2.85 6.78
C PRO A 321 -6.34 1.75 7.46
N HIS A 322 -6.53 0.49 7.07
CA HIS A 322 -5.93 -0.69 7.68
C HIS A 322 -4.63 -1.18 7.01
N SER A 323 -3.98 -0.34 6.19
CA SER A 323 -2.75 -0.71 5.46
C SER A 323 -1.61 -1.23 6.35
N TYR A 324 -1.57 -0.82 7.61
CA TYR A 324 -0.58 -1.28 8.60
C TYR A 324 -1.19 -2.17 9.70
N GLY A 325 -2.49 -2.47 9.63
CA GLY A 325 -3.27 -3.11 10.68
C GLY A 325 -4.32 -2.17 11.30
N ASP A 326 -5.02 -2.66 12.32
CA ASP A 326 -6.11 -1.93 12.98
C ASP A 326 -5.59 -0.69 13.71
N ASN A 327 -6.32 0.43 13.61
CA ASN A 327 -5.98 1.67 14.33
C ASN A 327 -6.81 1.80 15.61
N VAL A 328 -6.60 2.88 16.37
CA VAL A 328 -7.44 3.21 17.53
C VAL A 328 -8.91 3.40 17.11
N PHE A 329 -9.11 4.03 15.96
CA PHE A 329 -10.43 4.23 15.35
C PHE A 329 -10.58 3.34 14.10
N PRO A 330 -11.80 2.88 13.77
CA PRO A 330 -12.02 1.99 12.61
C PRO A 330 -11.67 2.63 11.26
N ASP A 331 -11.75 3.95 11.16
CA ASP A 331 -11.35 4.67 9.96
C ASP A 331 -10.92 6.11 10.30
N PHE A 332 -10.42 6.82 9.29
CA PHE A 332 -9.97 8.21 9.44
C PHE A 332 -11.08 9.21 9.71
N TYR A 333 -12.32 8.88 9.34
CA TYR A 333 -13.46 9.75 9.54
C TYR A 333 -14.00 9.64 10.98
N GLU A 334 -14.08 8.44 11.54
CA GLU A 334 -14.41 8.22 12.95
C GLU A 334 -13.37 8.88 13.87
N TRP A 335 -12.08 8.80 13.52
CA TRP A 335 -11.03 9.55 14.20
C TRP A 335 -11.29 11.07 14.15
N LEU A 336 -11.63 11.59 12.97
CA LEU A 336 -11.88 13.01 12.79
C LEU A 336 -13.14 13.47 13.55
N GLU A 337 -14.23 12.70 13.51
CA GLU A 337 -15.45 12.94 14.30
C GLU A 337 -15.18 12.96 15.79
N PHE A 338 -14.33 12.06 16.28
CA PHE A 338 -13.89 12.06 17.67
C PHE A 338 -13.17 13.36 18.02
N LEU A 339 -12.24 13.83 17.19
CA LEU A 339 -11.56 15.12 17.39
C LEU A 339 -12.53 16.30 17.34
N GLY A 340 -13.55 16.25 16.48
CA GLY A 340 -14.64 17.22 16.43
C GLY A 340 -15.30 17.39 17.80
N LYS A 341 -15.71 16.29 18.43
CA LYS A 341 -16.32 16.30 19.77
C LYS A 341 -15.37 16.82 20.85
N ILE A 342 -14.10 16.39 20.82
CA ILE A 342 -13.08 16.89 21.76
C ILE A 342 -12.86 18.39 21.62
N SER A 343 -12.97 18.94 20.40
CA SER A 343 -12.82 20.39 20.19
C SER A 343 -13.88 21.19 20.94
N GLU A 344 -15.09 20.66 21.06
CA GLU A 344 -16.19 21.31 21.80
C GLU A 344 -15.95 21.31 23.32
N GLU A 345 -15.22 20.30 23.81
CA GLU A 345 -14.87 20.12 25.22
C GLU A 345 -13.59 20.87 25.65
N THR A 346 -12.82 21.46 24.72
CA THR A 346 -11.47 22.00 24.99
C THR A 346 -11.29 23.44 24.49
N ASP A 347 -10.62 24.30 25.26
CA ASP A 347 -10.35 25.69 24.88
C ASP A 347 -9.04 25.85 24.08
N TYR A 348 -9.00 25.23 22.90
CA TYR A 348 -7.86 25.25 21.99
C TYR A 348 -8.22 25.91 20.65
N ASP A 349 -7.20 26.36 19.92
CA ASP A 349 -7.35 26.77 18.53
C ASP A 349 -7.03 25.56 17.63
N TRP A 350 -8.06 25.02 16.98
CA TRP A 350 -7.94 23.82 16.15
C TRP A 350 -7.74 24.19 14.68
N TYR A 351 -6.74 23.60 14.05
CA TYR A 351 -6.44 23.77 12.63
C TYR A 351 -6.48 22.42 11.94
N ILE A 352 -7.00 22.39 10.72
CA ILE A 352 -7.02 21.18 9.89
C ILE A 352 -6.43 21.48 8.53
N LYS A 353 -5.61 20.56 8.01
CA LYS A 353 -4.96 20.71 6.72
C LYS A 353 -4.99 19.41 5.92
N THR A 354 -5.35 19.53 4.64
CA THR A 354 -5.31 18.44 3.67
C THR A 354 -3.93 18.32 3.01
N HIS A 355 -3.63 17.12 2.47
CA HIS A 355 -2.48 16.91 1.60
C HIS A 355 -2.62 17.78 0.32
N PRO A 356 -1.54 18.40 -0.21
CA PRO A 356 -1.65 19.28 -1.40
C PRO A 356 -2.17 18.58 -2.67
N ASP A 357 -2.02 17.26 -2.74
CA ASP A 357 -2.51 16.38 -3.81
C ASP A 357 -3.62 15.44 -3.29
N TYR A 358 -4.65 15.99 -2.64
CA TYR A 358 -5.80 15.21 -2.15
C TYR A 358 -6.70 14.70 -3.29
N LEU A 359 -7.39 13.57 -3.08
CA LEU A 359 -8.33 13.02 -4.06
C LEU A 359 -9.66 13.81 -4.10
N PRO A 360 -10.35 13.88 -5.25
CA PRO A 360 -11.69 14.46 -5.32
C PRO A 360 -12.63 13.85 -4.28
N GLY A 361 -13.43 14.69 -3.61
CA GLY A 361 -14.34 14.31 -2.52
C GLY A 361 -13.74 14.44 -1.12
N THR A 362 -12.41 14.37 -0.94
CA THR A 362 -11.77 14.59 0.38
C THR A 362 -12.05 16.00 0.91
N LYS A 363 -12.00 17.02 0.04
CA LYS A 363 -12.27 18.40 0.44
C LYS A 363 -13.71 18.60 0.91
N ASP A 364 -14.69 18.02 0.24
CA ASP A 364 -16.10 18.18 0.60
C ASP A 364 -16.40 17.58 1.98
N ILE A 365 -15.76 16.46 2.31
CA ILE A 365 -15.83 15.85 3.65
C ILE A 365 -15.26 16.79 4.71
N VAL A 366 -14.09 17.38 4.46
CA VAL A 366 -13.45 18.30 5.41
C VAL A 366 -14.26 19.59 5.56
N ASP A 367 -14.80 20.13 4.47
CA ASP A 367 -15.64 21.33 4.50
C ASP A 367 -16.93 21.07 5.30
N ASN A 368 -17.55 19.89 5.15
CA ASN A 368 -18.69 19.48 5.96
C ASN A 368 -18.34 19.26 7.44
N PHE A 369 -17.16 18.71 7.72
CA PHE A 369 -16.68 18.54 9.08
C PHE A 369 -16.49 19.89 9.78
N VAL A 370 -15.80 20.84 9.13
CA VAL A 370 -15.54 22.17 9.69
C VAL A 370 -16.82 22.98 9.89
N SER A 371 -17.83 22.80 9.04
CA SER A 371 -19.13 23.46 9.25
C SER A 371 -19.89 22.91 10.46
N ARG A 372 -19.71 21.62 10.80
CA ARG A 372 -20.28 21.00 12.01
C ARG A 372 -19.50 21.32 13.27
N TYR A 373 -18.18 21.46 13.17
CA TYR A 373 -17.28 21.76 14.30
C TYR A 373 -16.54 23.09 14.06
N PRO A 374 -17.20 24.24 14.28
CA PRO A 374 -16.68 25.56 13.87
C PRO A 374 -15.46 26.05 14.66
N ARG A 375 -15.01 25.31 15.68
CA ARG A 375 -13.72 25.56 16.35
C ARG A 375 -12.53 25.19 15.48
N PHE A 376 -12.73 24.34 14.46
CA PHE A 376 -11.72 24.04 13.47
C PHE A 376 -11.63 25.14 12.41
N GLN A 377 -10.40 25.54 12.10
CA GLN A 377 -10.09 26.37 10.95
C GLN A 377 -9.42 25.51 9.87
N LEU A 378 -10.06 25.41 8.69
CA LEU A 378 -9.43 24.80 7.52
C LEU A 378 -8.34 25.71 6.97
N LEU A 379 -7.10 25.22 6.97
CA LEU A 379 -5.98 25.92 6.34
C LEU A 379 -5.99 25.69 4.82
N PRO A 380 -5.53 26.67 4.02
CA PRO A 380 -5.37 26.49 2.57
C PRO A 380 -4.51 25.26 2.27
N ALA A 381 -4.90 24.42 1.30
CA ALA A 381 -4.17 23.19 0.98
C ALA A 381 -2.70 23.44 0.54
N ASN A 382 -2.44 24.62 -0.04
CA ASN A 382 -1.12 25.05 -0.49
C ASN A 382 -0.29 25.79 0.58
N SER A 383 -0.79 25.89 1.82
CA SER A 383 -0.07 26.48 2.95
C SER A 383 1.21 25.69 3.27
N SER A 384 2.26 26.42 3.63
CA SER A 384 3.54 25.83 4.01
C SER A 384 3.50 25.35 5.45
N HIS A 385 3.92 24.11 5.69
CA HIS A 385 4.08 23.62 7.07
C HIS A 385 5.15 24.41 7.85
N LEU A 386 6.17 24.96 7.17
CA LEU A 386 7.15 25.84 7.83
C LEU A 386 6.50 27.13 8.33
N GLN A 387 5.59 27.71 7.55
CA GLN A 387 4.83 28.89 7.96
C GLN A 387 3.93 28.57 9.16
N ILE A 388 3.21 27.44 9.12
CA ILE A 388 2.34 27.00 10.23
C ILE A 388 3.15 26.86 11.53
N ILE A 389 4.34 26.25 11.45
CA ILE A 389 5.22 26.08 12.60
C ILE A 389 5.77 27.42 13.08
N ALA A 390 6.27 28.27 12.17
CA ALA A 390 6.81 29.58 12.51
C ALA A 390 5.77 30.52 13.16
N GLU A 391 4.49 30.37 12.81
CA GLU A 391 3.40 31.12 13.42
C GLU A 391 2.90 30.52 14.76
N GLY A 392 3.50 29.41 15.20
CA GLY A 392 3.40 28.91 16.58
C GLY A 392 2.42 27.75 16.79
N ILE A 393 2.42 26.71 15.95
CA ILE A 393 1.69 25.48 16.25
C ILE A 393 2.34 24.73 17.42
N ASP A 394 1.54 24.21 18.36
CA ASP A 394 2.06 23.56 19.58
C ASP A 394 2.17 22.04 19.43
N VAL A 395 1.15 21.40 18.83
CA VAL A 395 1.08 19.94 18.68
C VAL A 395 0.44 19.57 17.34
N ALA A 396 0.92 18.49 16.71
CA ALA A 396 0.28 17.90 15.56
C ALA A 396 -0.35 16.53 15.86
N LEU A 397 -1.45 16.23 15.16
CA LEU A 397 -2.21 14.99 15.27
C LEU A 397 -2.31 14.32 13.91
N THR A 398 -2.07 13.01 13.88
CA THR A 398 -2.23 12.16 12.69
C THR A 398 -2.51 10.73 13.14
N VAL A 399 -3.05 9.86 12.27
CA VAL A 399 -3.05 8.41 12.51
C VAL A 399 -1.63 7.84 12.28
N TYR A 400 -1.16 7.80 11.03
CA TYR A 400 0.17 7.26 10.68
C TYR A 400 0.90 8.00 9.55
N GLY A 401 0.52 9.25 9.30
CA GLY A 401 1.05 10.05 8.19
C GLY A 401 2.52 10.40 8.38
N THR A 402 3.19 10.71 7.26
CA THR A 402 4.61 11.14 7.26
C THR A 402 4.85 12.37 8.12
N LEU A 403 3.80 13.18 8.35
CA LEU A 403 3.84 14.33 9.24
C LEU A 403 4.40 14.00 10.64
N GLY A 404 4.28 12.75 11.11
CA GLY A 404 4.87 12.27 12.36
C GLY A 404 6.36 12.57 12.49
N PHE A 405 7.18 12.07 11.56
CA PHE A 405 8.62 12.33 11.58
C PHE A 405 8.93 13.78 11.17
N GLU A 406 8.16 14.37 10.26
CA GLU A 406 8.46 15.70 9.74
C GLU A 406 8.32 16.78 10.81
N TYR A 407 7.23 16.75 11.59
CA TYR A 407 7.00 17.72 12.67
C TYR A 407 7.95 17.47 13.85
N ALA A 408 8.22 16.21 14.19
CA ALA A 408 9.25 15.89 15.17
C ALA A 408 10.63 16.42 14.73
N ALA A 409 10.97 16.30 13.45
CA ALA A 409 12.22 16.83 12.90
C ALA A 409 12.30 18.36 12.97
N LEU A 410 11.17 19.05 13.06
CA LEU A 410 11.07 20.49 13.27
C LEU A 410 10.82 20.89 14.74
N GLY A 411 10.85 19.91 15.66
CA GLY A 411 10.75 20.15 17.10
C GLY A 411 9.32 20.26 17.64
N ILE A 412 8.31 19.87 16.86
CA ILE A 412 6.91 19.88 17.27
C ILE A 412 6.48 18.47 17.71
N PRO A 413 5.93 18.29 18.93
CA PRO A 413 5.34 17.03 19.37
C PRO A 413 4.23 16.56 18.43
N VAL A 414 4.21 15.24 18.17
CA VAL A 414 3.16 14.61 17.37
C VAL A 414 2.54 13.45 18.13
N ILE A 415 1.22 13.35 18.05
CA ILE A 415 0.45 12.22 18.59
C ILE A 415 -0.10 11.40 17.42
N ASN A 416 0.29 10.14 17.38
CA ASN A 416 -0.20 9.13 16.46
C ASN A 416 -1.41 8.39 17.06
N ALA A 417 -2.57 8.48 16.40
CA ALA A 417 -3.80 7.77 16.80
C ALA A 417 -3.79 6.28 16.38
N SER A 418 -2.63 5.64 16.46
CA SER A 418 -2.42 4.22 16.14
C SER A 418 -1.06 3.77 16.66
N THR A 419 -0.95 2.54 17.15
CA THR A 419 0.35 1.87 17.34
C THR A 419 0.84 1.17 16.07
N ASN A 420 -0.04 0.96 15.09
CA ASN A 420 0.29 0.42 13.78
C ASN A 420 0.65 1.57 12.83
N ASN A 421 1.78 2.23 13.11
CA ASN A 421 2.28 3.34 12.32
C ASN A 421 3.79 3.20 12.07
N PRO A 422 4.33 3.75 10.96
CA PRO A 422 5.75 3.63 10.63
C PRO A 422 6.75 4.16 11.68
N HIS A 423 6.31 5.06 12.56
CA HIS A 423 7.15 5.73 13.54
C HIS A 423 7.16 5.01 14.90
N THR A 424 6.34 3.97 15.07
CA THR A 424 6.06 3.30 16.36
C THR A 424 7.29 2.67 17.05
N ALA A 425 8.34 2.37 16.29
CA ALA A 425 9.57 1.81 16.82
C ALA A 425 10.51 2.86 17.45
N TYR A 426 10.13 4.14 17.39
CA TYR A 426 10.91 5.27 17.87
C TYR A 426 10.11 6.13 18.85
N ASN A 427 10.80 6.88 19.70
CA ASN A 427 10.23 7.63 20.81
C ASN A 427 9.95 9.11 20.49
N PHE A 428 10.32 9.58 19.29
CA PHE A 428 10.09 10.97 18.87
C PHE A 428 8.61 11.34 18.61
N ASN A 429 7.67 10.38 18.73
CA ASN A 429 6.23 10.60 18.67
C ASN A 429 5.52 9.86 19.82
N ILE A 430 4.30 10.30 20.16
CA ILE A 430 3.41 9.60 21.11
C ILE A 430 2.50 8.64 20.34
N HIS A 431 2.55 7.35 20.66
CA HIS A 431 1.78 6.30 19.95
C HIS A 431 0.63 5.78 20.82
N VAL A 432 -0.59 6.17 20.48
CA VAL A 432 -1.77 5.90 21.32
C VAL A 432 -2.34 4.51 21.07
N LYS A 433 -2.74 3.83 22.16
CA LYS A 433 -3.26 2.44 22.14
C LYS A 433 -4.78 2.35 22.24
N SER A 434 -5.45 3.39 22.73
CA SER A 434 -6.91 3.38 22.93
C SER A 434 -7.54 4.76 22.85
N GLU A 435 -8.85 4.81 22.57
CA GLU A 435 -9.62 6.06 22.57
C GLU A 435 -9.57 6.78 23.93
N LYS A 436 -9.56 6.02 25.04
CA LYS A 436 -9.49 6.56 26.40
C LYS A 436 -8.16 7.27 26.65
N GLU A 437 -7.05 6.63 26.28
CA GLU A 437 -5.72 7.24 26.36
C GLU A 437 -5.65 8.48 25.47
N TYR A 438 -6.22 8.42 24.26
CA TYR A 438 -6.24 9.58 23.37
C TYR A 438 -7.01 10.75 23.96
N LYS A 439 -8.21 10.49 24.50
CA LYS A 439 -9.03 11.52 25.18
C LYS A 439 -8.26 12.15 26.34
N HIS A 440 -7.58 11.34 27.15
CA HIS A 440 -6.81 11.83 28.28
C HIS A 440 -5.68 12.76 27.82
N LEU A 441 -4.88 12.37 26.83
CA LEU A 441 -3.82 13.21 26.27
C LEU A 441 -4.36 14.53 25.71
N LEU A 442 -5.45 14.48 24.94
CA LEU A 442 -6.05 15.68 24.36
C LEU A 442 -6.66 16.62 25.42
N SER A 443 -7.12 16.08 26.55
CA SER A 443 -7.65 16.91 27.64
C SER A 443 -6.59 17.75 28.36
N ASP A 444 -5.31 17.38 28.25
CA ASP A 444 -4.19 18.08 28.88
C ASP A 444 -3.04 18.37 27.89
N ILE A 445 -3.39 18.87 26.71
CA ILE A 445 -2.43 19.00 25.61
C ILE A 445 -1.29 19.98 25.91
N LYS A 446 -1.51 20.91 26.84
CA LYS A 446 -0.53 21.93 27.28
C LYS A 446 0.71 21.34 27.92
N ASN A 447 0.55 20.17 28.55
CA ASN A 447 1.63 19.50 29.28
C ASN A 447 2.29 18.39 28.44
N ILE A 448 1.91 18.28 27.16
CA ILE A 448 2.56 17.32 26.26
C ILE A 448 3.96 17.81 25.93
N SER A 449 4.93 17.01 26.34
CA SER A 449 6.34 17.16 25.97
C SER A 449 6.85 15.80 25.51
N VAL A 450 7.63 15.82 24.43
CA VAL A 450 8.32 14.64 23.89
C VAL A 450 9.79 15.00 23.84
N ASP A 451 10.63 14.13 24.41
CA ASP A 451 12.08 14.25 24.25
C ASP A 451 12.46 13.74 22.85
N ILE A 452 12.68 14.68 21.93
CA ILE A 452 12.91 14.35 20.53
C ILE A 452 14.41 14.16 20.28
N ASP A 453 14.84 12.91 20.21
CA ASP A 453 16.17 12.59 19.70
C ASP A 453 16.19 12.68 18.16
N LYS A 454 16.93 13.66 17.63
CA LYS A 454 17.10 13.83 16.17
C LYS A 454 17.79 12.63 15.52
N LYS A 455 18.62 11.89 16.27
CA LYS A 455 19.28 10.70 15.74
C LYS A 455 18.28 9.60 15.43
N GLU A 456 17.27 9.39 16.28
CA GLU A 456 16.18 8.44 16.02
C GLU A 456 15.41 8.82 14.74
N ILE A 457 15.19 10.12 14.49
CA ILE A 457 14.54 10.59 13.26
C ILE A 457 15.37 10.29 12.03
N TYR A 458 16.68 10.55 12.08
CA TYR A 458 17.59 10.26 10.97
C TYR A 458 17.70 8.75 10.73
N GLU A 459 17.71 7.96 11.79
CA GLU A 459 17.70 6.50 11.70
C GLU A 459 16.41 6.00 11.04
N TYR A 460 15.25 6.44 11.53
CA TYR A 460 13.96 6.14 10.92
C TYR A 460 13.96 6.47 9.43
N TYR A 461 14.41 7.68 9.09
CA TYR A 461 14.39 8.15 7.70
C TYR A 461 15.31 7.31 6.82
N PHE A 462 16.54 7.04 7.30
CA PHE A 462 17.48 6.16 6.64
C PHE A 462 16.87 4.79 6.38
N MET A 463 16.34 4.14 7.41
CA MET A 463 15.77 2.80 7.30
C MET A 463 14.55 2.77 6.37
N ARG A 464 13.67 3.77 6.46
CA ARG A 464 12.44 3.83 5.67
C ARG A 464 12.69 4.12 4.19
N PHE A 465 13.51 5.12 3.89
CA PHE A 465 13.59 5.74 2.57
C PHE A 465 14.90 5.48 1.81
N ILE A 466 15.97 5.04 2.49
CA ILE A 466 17.32 4.94 1.89
C ILE A 466 17.84 3.50 1.92
N PHE A 467 17.83 2.87 3.09
CA PHE A 467 18.41 1.54 3.32
C PHE A 467 17.71 0.45 2.50
N ASN A 468 16.40 0.57 2.43
CA ASN A 468 15.51 -0.41 1.88
C ASN A 468 15.77 -0.64 0.39
N THR A 469 16.03 -1.90 0.01
CA THR A 469 16.46 -2.28 -1.34
C THR A 469 15.36 -1.96 -2.37
N GLU A 470 15.41 -0.80 -3.03
CA GLU A 470 14.60 -0.55 -4.24
C GLU A 470 15.26 -1.13 -5.50
N GLY A 471 16.56 -1.41 -5.41
CA GLY A 471 17.38 -1.95 -6.49
C GLY A 471 17.31 -3.48 -6.66
N ILE A 472 16.15 -4.10 -6.41
CA ILE A 472 15.97 -5.57 -6.56
C ILE A 472 15.99 -5.93 -8.04
N PHE A 473 15.19 -5.22 -8.83
CA PHE A 473 15.06 -5.47 -10.27
C PHE A 473 15.87 -4.47 -11.06
N PHE A 474 15.72 -3.17 -10.84
CA PHE A 474 16.49 -2.13 -11.53
C PHE A 474 17.76 -1.80 -10.76
N SER A 475 18.87 -1.50 -11.44
CA SER A 475 20.15 -1.16 -10.80
C SER A 475 20.04 0.16 -10.04
N ASN A 476 19.26 1.09 -10.60
CA ASN A 476 18.83 2.32 -9.95
C ASN A 476 17.35 2.57 -10.30
N TYR A 477 16.46 2.43 -9.30
CA TYR A 477 15.03 2.63 -9.50
C TYR A 477 14.68 4.10 -9.77
N GLN A 478 15.35 5.05 -9.12
CA GLN A 478 15.05 6.47 -9.29
C GLN A 478 15.47 6.96 -10.69
N ASP A 479 16.68 6.60 -11.16
CA ASP A 479 17.13 6.88 -12.53
C ASP A 479 16.19 6.24 -13.56
N MET A 480 15.70 5.01 -13.30
CA MET A 480 14.68 4.39 -14.15
C MET A 480 13.40 5.25 -14.21
N ILE A 481 12.87 5.69 -13.05
CA ILE A 481 11.67 6.54 -12.98
C ILE A 481 11.87 7.85 -13.74
N GLU A 482 13.02 8.50 -13.60
CA GLU A 482 13.34 9.73 -14.32
C GLU A 482 13.40 9.50 -15.84
N ARG A 483 14.10 8.46 -16.29
CA ARG A 483 14.28 8.14 -17.72
C ARG A 483 12.99 7.75 -18.42
N ILE A 484 12.05 7.12 -17.73
CA ILE A 484 10.71 6.84 -18.28
C ILE A 484 9.76 8.05 -18.19
N GLY A 485 10.22 9.19 -17.69
CA GLY A 485 9.47 10.45 -17.63
C GLY A 485 8.54 10.56 -16.42
N GLY A 486 8.91 9.97 -15.27
CA GLY A 486 8.22 10.14 -13.99
C GLY A 486 7.43 8.92 -13.51
N TYR A 487 7.01 8.97 -12.24
CA TYR A 487 6.48 7.83 -11.48
C TYR A 487 5.34 7.08 -12.17
N TYR A 488 4.36 7.79 -12.73
CA TYR A 488 3.19 7.16 -13.32
C TYR A 488 3.49 6.39 -14.61
N ASN A 489 4.62 6.67 -15.29
CA ASN A 489 5.01 5.94 -16.49
C ASN A 489 5.48 4.51 -16.21
N GLN A 490 5.77 4.16 -14.95
CA GLN A 490 6.09 2.77 -14.58
C GLN A 490 4.90 1.82 -14.77
N PHE A 491 3.69 2.37 -14.81
CA PHE A 491 2.45 1.64 -15.07
C PHE A 491 2.11 1.55 -16.56
N ASN A 492 2.93 2.16 -17.42
CA ASN A 492 2.80 2.14 -18.87
C ASN A 492 3.80 1.16 -19.50
N PRO A 493 3.57 0.71 -20.75
CA PRO A 493 4.49 -0.20 -21.42
C PRO A 493 5.93 0.29 -21.60
N SER A 494 6.21 1.59 -21.48
CA SER A 494 7.55 2.17 -21.65
C SER A 494 8.59 1.55 -20.70
N ILE A 495 8.19 1.17 -19.48
CA ILE A 495 9.08 0.50 -18.52
C ILE A 495 9.67 -0.80 -19.06
N TYR A 496 8.96 -1.51 -19.94
CA TYR A 496 9.47 -2.75 -20.51
C TYR A 496 10.68 -2.53 -21.42
N SER A 497 10.72 -1.41 -22.14
CA SER A 497 11.90 -1.10 -22.95
C SER A 497 13.08 -0.74 -22.08
N TYR A 498 12.85 -0.01 -20.98
CA TYR A 498 13.91 0.22 -20.01
C TYR A 498 14.46 -1.11 -19.46
N TRP A 499 13.56 -2.00 -19.04
CA TRP A 499 13.92 -3.33 -18.56
C TRP A 499 14.71 -4.15 -19.58
N GLU A 500 14.28 -4.14 -20.85
CA GLU A 500 14.97 -4.85 -21.92
C GLU A 500 16.39 -4.34 -22.16
N HIS A 501 16.61 -3.03 -22.06
CA HIS A 501 17.94 -2.44 -22.22
C HIS A 501 18.87 -2.77 -21.05
N GLU A 502 18.32 -2.91 -19.85
CA GLU A 502 19.10 -3.15 -18.64
C GLU A 502 19.34 -4.64 -18.34
N LEU A 503 18.48 -5.52 -18.86
CA LEU A 503 18.55 -6.95 -18.55
C LEU A 503 19.73 -7.62 -19.28
N THR A 504 20.71 -8.07 -18.51
CA THR A 504 21.77 -8.97 -18.96
C THR A 504 21.50 -10.41 -18.51
N LYS A 505 22.20 -11.39 -19.08
CA LYS A 505 22.12 -12.80 -18.65
C LYS A 505 22.54 -12.97 -17.18
N ASP A 506 23.61 -12.30 -16.77
CA ASP A 506 24.10 -12.37 -15.39
C ASP A 506 23.08 -11.76 -14.43
N LYS A 507 22.48 -10.62 -14.81
CA LYS A 507 21.42 -10.00 -14.02
C LYS A 507 20.20 -10.90 -13.87
N HIS A 508 19.78 -11.57 -14.95
CA HIS A 508 18.71 -12.58 -14.90
C HIS A 508 19.01 -13.70 -13.89
N VAL A 509 20.19 -14.32 -13.98
CA VAL A 509 20.62 -15.42 -13.09
C VAL A 509 20.71 -14.94 -11.64
N ASN A 510 21.28 -13.76 -11.41
CA ASN A 510 21.42 -13.19 -10.07
C ASN A 510 20.06 -12.94 -9.40
N ILE A 511 19.08 -12.42 -10.13
CA ILE A 511 17.72 -12.20 -9.60
C ILE A 511 17.06 -13.54 -9.25
N ILE A 512 17.17 -14.56 -10.10
CA ILE A 512 16.63 -15.90 -9.83
C ILE A 512 17.22 -16.48 -8.55
N ASN A 513 18.55 -16.52 -8.44
CA ASN A 513 19.25 -17.06 -7.28
C ASN A 513 18.91 -16.30 -6.00
N ALA A 514 18.76 -14.97 -6.08
CA ALA A 514 18.41 -14.15 -4.93
C ALA A 514 16.97 -14.41 -4.46
N ILE A 515 16.01 -14.54 -5.38
CA ILE A 515 14.62 -14.88 -5.05
C ILE A 515 14.54 -16.29 -4.46
N GLU A 516 15.32 -17.26 -4.97
CA GLU A 516 15.41 -18.61 -4.40
C GLU A 516 15.90 -18.60 -2.96
N LYS A 517 17.01 -17.89 -2.70
CA LYS A 517 17.53 -17.70 -1.34
C LYS A 517 16.50 -17.05 -0.42
N PHE A 518 15.83 -16.01 -0.90
CA PHE A 518 14.78 -15.32 -0.14
C PHE A 518 13.64 -16.25 0.25
N ILE A 519 13.08 -16.97 -0.73
CA ILE A 519 11.98 -17.91 -0.50
C ILE A 519 12.36 -19.01 0.51
N ASN A 520 13.63 -19.38 0.59
CA ASN A 520 14.14 -20.41 1.49
C ASN A 520 14.58 -19.88 2.88
N SER A 521 14.92 -18.59 2.99
CA SER A 521 15.33 -17.96 4.25
C SER A 521 14.18 -17.79 5.27
N ASN A 522 12.95 -17.67 4.78
CA ASN A 522 11.77 -17.21 5.54
C ASN A 522 11.88 -15.77 6.05
N ASP A 523 12.79 -14.96 5.51
CA ASP A 523 12.82 -13.52 5.76
C ASP A 523 11.48 -12.88 5.35
N PHE A 524 11.06 -11.88 6.11
CA PHE A 524 9.83 -11.14 5.83
C PHE A 524 9.93 -10.32 4.53
N ARG A 525 11.12 -9.76 4.26
CA ARG A 525 11.39 -8.89 3.11
C ARG A 525 12.71 -9.26 2.44
N MET A 526 12.69 -9.34 1.11
CA MET A 526 13.89 -9.52 0.31
C MET A 526 14.80 -8.29 0.40
N ASN A 527 16.09 -8.52 0.59
CA ASN A 527 17.13 -7.50 0.76
C ASN A 527 18.45 -7.91 0.06
N TYR A 528 19.49 -7.06 0.15
CA TYR A 528 20.78 -7.26 -0.50
C TYR A 528 21.52 -8.56 -0.15
N SER A 529 21.36 -9.11 1.06
CA SER A 529 22.05 -10.34 1.48
C SER A 529 21.68 -11.55 0.61
N HIS A 530 20.46 -11.55 0.07
CA HIS A 530 19.98 -12.56 -0.86
C HIS A 530 20.73 -12.54 -2.19
N PHE A 531 21.21 -11.37 -2.61
CA PHE A 531 22.11 -11.23 -3.75
C PHE A 531 23.56 -11.60 -3.42
N GLY A 532 23.86 -11.99 -2.17
CA GLY A 532 25.22 -12.28 -1.72
C GLY A 532 26.09 -11.03 -1.56
N ARG A 533 25.47 -9.86 -1.35
CA ARG A 533 26.20 -8.60 -1.10
C ARG A 533 25.64 -7.88 0.13
N GLU A 534 26.49 -7.14 0.80
CA GLU A 534 26.07 -6.19 1.83
C GLU A 534 25.63 -4.88 1.19
N ILE A 535 24.88 -4.07 1.94
CA ILE A 535 24.62 -2.69 1.54
C ILE A 535 25.95 -1.93 1.46
N SER A 536 26.14 -1.16 0.40
CA SER A 536 27.36 -0.40 0.19
C SER A 536 27.09 1.10 0.12
N LEU A 537 28.15 1.90 0.24
CA LEU A 537 28.05 3.35 0.05
C LEU A 537 27.59 3.76 -1.33
N HIS A 538 27.91 2.96 -2.35
CA HIS A 538 27.37 3.18 -3.69
C HIS A 538 25.84 3.10 -3.65
N ASP A 539 25.29 2.19 -2.83
CA ASP A 539 23.84 2.04 -2.69
C ASP A 539 23.17 3.22 -1.96
N LEU A 540 23.92 3.98 -1.17
CA LEU A 540 23.42 5.17 -0.46
C LEU A 540 23.43 6.45 -1.32
N ASN A 541 24.33 6.50 -2.31
CA ASN A 541 24.64 7.70 -3.10
C ASN A 541 23.82 7.85 -4.39
N TYR A 542 22.79 7.03 -4.62
CA TYR A 542 21.96 7.05 -5.86
C TYR A 542 21.14 8.34 -6.09
N SER A 543 21.34 9.39 -5.29
CA SER A 543 20.61 10.66 -5.38
C SER A 543 21.46 11.85 -5.85
N LYS A 544 22.62 11.58 -6.48
CA LYS A 544 23.46 12.61 -7.12
C LYS A 544 23.09 12.84 -8.57
#